data_AF-A0A956FJW2-F1
#
_entry.id   AF-A0A956FJW2-F1
#
_cell.length_a   1.000
_cell.length_b   1.000
_cell.length_c   1.000
_cell.angle_alpha   90.00
_cell.angle_beta   90.00
_cell.angle_gamma   90.00
#
_symmetry.space_group_name_H-M   'P 1'
#
loop_
_entity.id
_entity.type
_entity.pdbx_description
1 polymer ?
#
loop_
_entity_poly.entity_id
_entity_poly.type
_entity_poly.pdbx_seq_one_letter_code
_entity_poly.pdbx_strand_id
1 'polypeptide(L)'
;MALVAAGCNLYGSGGSSSATAATSETTGETTGETTGETTGETTGETTGETTGETTGELDPGCDCIPMEADEVFPSPPTCGAPLCPVVNVDCLDGEDHPTELSTCRTQYGTLAVTNPDAVTCALTALRDRTEGYLQWESSPHDQFSDFGYVSILADGRAVGRAWYAHDLGLGAEDAVLAELDPVMTFDDCLAAADETVRFFCLVDALADEVIEVCDAGWTNSGA
;
A
#
# COMPACT_ATOMS: atom_id res chain seq x y z
N MET A 1 -24.09 -49.61 -32.23
CA MET A 1 -23.87 -50.49 -31.05
C MET A 1 -24.36 -49.70 -29.84
N ALA A 2 -25.20 -50.34 -29.01
CA ALA A 2 -26.12 -49.78 -28.00
C ALA A 2 -25.48 -48.82 -26.98
N LEU A 3 -26.10 -47.72 -26.51
CA LEU A 3 -27.35 -47.49 -25.71
C LEU A 3 -27.19 -47.76 -24.19
N VAL A 4 -27.89 -46.93 -23.39
CA VAL A 4 -28.20 -46.96 -21.93
C VAL A 4 -27.28 -46.06 -21.07
N ALA A 5 -27.68 -44.95 -20.43
CA ALA A 5 -28.89 -44.43 -19.74
C ALA A 5 -28.95 -44.66 -18.20
N ALA A 6 -29.12 -43.53 -17.50
CA ALA A 6 -29.91 -43.26 -16.28
C ALA A 6 -29.52 -43.86 -14.91
N GLY A 7 -29.67 -43.02 -13.88
CA GLY A 7 -29.71 -43.43 -12.47
C GLY A 7 -29.89 -42.27 -11.49
N CYS A 8 -31.07 -41.65 -11.44
CA CYS A 8 -31.54 -40.88 -10.28
C CYS A 8 -31.76 -41.82 -9.09
N ASN A 9 -31.55 -41.34 -7.86
CA ASN A 9 -32.09 -41.99 -6.66
C ASN A 9 -32.83 -40.96 -5.79
N LEU A 10 -34.12 -41.24 -5.60
CA LEU A 10 -35.09 -40.58 -4.73
C LEU A 10 -35.54 -41.62 -3.70
N TYR A 11 -35.50 -41.28 -2.41
CA TYR A 11 -36.18 -41.91 -1.28
C TYR A 11 -36.47 -40.76 -0.30
N GLY A 12 -37.68 -40.35 0.12
CA GLY A 12 -38.88 -41.10 0.54
C GLY A 12 -38.65 -41.65 1.95
N SER A 13 -39.41 -41.42 3.04
CA SER A 13 -40.76 -40.91 3.37
C SER A 13 -40.75 -40.66 4.91
N GLY A 14 -41.51 -39.74 5.53
CA GLY A 14 -42.94 -39.88 5.85
C GLY A 14 -43.25 -39.48 7.31
N GLY A 15 -44.52 -39.13 7.59
CA GLY A 15 -45.13 -38.98 8.95
C GLY A 15 -45.46 -37.52 9.33
N SER A 16 -46.64 -36.96 9.02
CA SER A 16 -47.94 -37.09 9.70
C SER A 16 -47.92 -36.77 11.21
N SER A 17 -48.50 -35.64 11.64
CA SER A 17 -49.82 -35.59 12.31
C SER A 17 -50.15 -34.22 12.91
N SER A 18 -51.43 -33.88 12.75
CA SER A 18 -52.26 -32.78 13.29
C SER A 18 -52.10 -32.45 14.78
N ALA A 19 -52.24 -31.16 15.17
CA ALA A 19 -53.40 -30.64 15.92
C ALA A 19 -53.18 -29.25 16.59
N THR A 20 -54.16 -28.36 16.37
CA THR A 20 -54.78 -27.38 17.30
C THR A 20 -54.02 -26.18 17.92
N ALA A 21 -54.54 -25.00 17.56
CA ALA A 21 -55.14 -23.96 18.42
C ALA A 21 -54.24 -22.95 19.20
N ALA A 22 -54.20 -21.74 18.63
CA ALA A 22 -54.53 -20.44 19.23
C ALA A 22 -54.11 -20.15 20.68
N THR A 23 -53.14 -19.25 20.89
CA THR A 23 -53.22 -18.15 21.87
C THR A 23 -52.07 -17.13 21.69
N SER A 24 -52.36 -15.87 22.03
CA SER A 24 -51.42 -14.77 22.33
C SER A 24 -50.93 -13.89 21.18
N GLU A 25 -51.88 -13.20 20.55
CA GLU A 25 -51.70 -11.76 20.32
C GLU A 25 -51.67 -11.07 21.69
N THR A 26 -50.53 -10.50 22.12
CA THR A 26 -50.34 -9.29 22.99
C THR A 26 -48.88 -9.24 23.47
N THR A 27 -47.90 -9.27 22.55
CA THR A 27 -46.47 -9.06 22.90
C THR A 27 -45.71 -8.33 21.78
N GLY A 28 -46.40 -7.49 21.02
CA GLY A 28 -45.84 -6.80 19.85
C GLY A 28 -45.59 -5.31 20.04
N GLU A 29 -46.25 -4.65 21.00
CA GLU A 29 -46.31 -3.18 20.99
C GLU A 29 -45.39 -2.45 21.98
N THR A 30 -44.81 -3.13 22.98
CA THR A 30 -43.94 -2.43 23.96
C THR A 30 -42.43 -2.61 23.73
N THR A 31 -42.03 -3.53 22.84
CA THR A 31 -40.60 -3.78 22.53
C THR A 31 -40.12 -2.99 21.31
N GLY A 32 -41.04 -2.45 20.50
CA GLY A 32 -40.73 -1.70 19.28
C GLY A 32 -40.23 -0.27 19.54
N GLU A 33 -40.79 0.44 20.53
CA GLU A 33 -40.47 1.85 20.73
C GLU A 33 -39.12 2.08 21.45
N THR A 34 -38.78 1.31 22.48
CA THR A 34 -37.52 1.54 23.22
C THR A 34 -36.27 1.09 22.46
N THR A 35 -36.41 0.11 21.55
CA THR A 35 -35.30 -0.40 20.73
C THR A 35 -35.04 0.49 19.51
N GLY A 36 -36.08 1.17 19.00
CA GLY A 36 -35.95 2.06 17.84
C GLY A 36 -35.15 3.34 18.13
N GLU A 37 -35.42 4.01 19.25
CA GLU A 37 -34.77 5.29 19.57
C GLU A 37 -33.31 5.10 20.04
N THR A 38 -33.03 4.11 20.88
CA THR A 38 -31.66 3.93 21.42
C THR A 38 -30.67 3.42 20.36
N THR A 39 -31.12 2.55 19.44
CA THR A 39 -30.26 2.05 18.35
C THR A 39 -30.12 3.07 17.22
N GLY A 40 -31.15 3.90 16.98
CA GLY A 40 -31.11 4.97 15.97
C GLY A 40 -30.10 6.08 16.28
N GLU A 41 -30.12 6.63 17.50
CA GLU A 41 -29.20 7.72 17.87
C GLU A 41 -27.76 7.24 18.04
N THR A 42 -27.54 6.11 18.73
CA THR A 42 -26.16 5.64 18.96
C THR A 42 -25.47 5.17 17.67
N THR A 43 -26.20 4.52 16.76
CA THR A 43 -25.62 4.07 15.47
C THR A 43 -25.48 5.24 14.49
N GLY A 44 -26.40 6.21 14.52
CA GLY A 44 -26.36 7.41 13.67
C GLY A 44 -25.21 8.34 14.01
N GLU A 45 -24.97 8.64 15.30
CA GLU A 45 -23.85 9.51 15.71
C GLU A 45 -22.50 8.81 15.58
N THR A 46 -22.37 7.55 16.01
CA THR A 46 -21.05 6.87 15.96
C THR A 46 -20.62 6.56 14.52
N THR A 47 -21.56 6.17 13.64
CA THR A 47 -21.22 5.91 12.22
C THR A 47 -21.10 7.22 11.44
N GLY A 48 -21.86 8.26 11.81
CA GLY A 48 -21.82 9.58 11.18
C GLY A 48 -20.54 10.36 11.49
N GLU A 49 -20.05 10.34 12.73
CA GLU A 49 -18.80 11.02 13.10
C GLU A 49 -17.56 10.29 12.56
N THR A 50 -17.53 8.95 12.61
CA THR A 50 -16.35 8.20 12.13
C THR A 50 -16.20 8.24 10.60
N THR A 51 -17.28 8.45 9.85
CA THR A 51 -17.22 8.51 8.37
C THR A 51 -17.22 9.96 7.84
N GLY A 52 -17.69 10.92 8.63
CA GLY A 52 -17.83 12.32 8.21
C GLY A 52 -16.58 13.18 8.39
N GLU A 53 -15.66 12.81 9.28
CA GLU A 53 -14.48 13.64 9.59
C GLU A 53 -13.28 13.41 8.65
N THR A 54 -13.27 12.31 7.88
CA THR A 54 -12.21 11.99 6.92
C THR A 54 -12.56 12.44 5.49
N THR A 55 -13.50 13.37 5.31
CA THR A 55 -13.70 14.08 4.04
C THR A 55 -13.17 15.51 4.13
N GLY A 56 -12.04 15.69 4.82
CA GLY A 56 -11.19 16.83 4.54
C GLY A 56 -10.85 16.79 3.05
N GLU A 57 -11.00 17.93 2.38
CA GLU A 57 -10.57 18.09 1.00
C GLU A 57 -9.06 17.80 0.95
N LEU A 58 -8.70 16.57 0.55
CA LEU A 58 -7.31 16.17 0.36
C LEU A 58 -6.68 17.09 -0.69
N ASP A 59 -5.38 17.39 -0.54
CA ASP A 59 -4.68 18.06 -1.62
C ASP A 59 -4.80 17.23 -2.90
N PRO A 60 -5.06 17.85 -4.07
CA PRO A 60 -5.15 17.13 -5.34
C PRO A 60 -3.89 16.30 -5.68
N GLY A 61 -2.75 16.53 -5.01
CA GLY A 61 -1.58 15.67 -5.09
C GLY A 61 -1.76 14.27 -4.51
N CYS A 62 -2.65 14.09 -3.52
CA CYS A 62 -2.93 12.80 -2.88
C CYS A 62 -3.98 11.96 -3.61
N ASP A 63 -4.79 12.56 -4.50
CA ASP A 63 -5.84 11.88 -5.28
C ASP A 63 -5.31 10.69 -6.10
N CYS A 64 -4.01 10.68 -6.39
CA CYS A 64 -3.36 9.63 -7.15
C CYS A 64 -3.06 8.36 -6.36
N ILE A 65 -3.08 8.42 -5.03
CA ILE A 65 -2.65 7.33 -4.17
C ILE A 65 -3.86 6.47 -3.82
N PRO A 66 -3.91 5.20 -4.26
CA PRO A 66 -5.01 4.33 -3.90
C PRO A 66 -4.98 4.09 -2.38
N MET A 67 -6.12 4.28 -1.72
CA MET A 67 -6.30 3.90 -0.32
C MET A 67 -6.51 2.40 -0.26
N GLU A 68 -5.57 1.67 0.34
CA GLU A 68 -5.58 0.21 0.29
C GLU A 68 -5.87 -0.37 1.67
N ALA A 69 -7.15 -0.64 1.93
CA ALA A 69 -7.59 -1.24 3.19
C ALA A 69 -7.32 -2.76 3.26
N ASP A 70 -7.18 -3.44 2.12
CA ASP A 70 -7.17 -4.91 2.03
C ASP A 70 -6.02 -5.49 1.19
N GLU A 71 -5.10 -4.66 0.68
CA GLU A 71 -4.00 -5.15 -0.17
C GLU A 71 -2.78 -5.58 0.64
N VAL A 72 -2.09 -6.59 0.12
CA VAL A 72 -0.87 -7.16 0.72
C VAL A 72 0.35 -6.29 0.39
N PHE A 73 0.29 -5.54 -0.70
CA PHE A 73 1.36 -4.63 -1.14
C PHE A 73 0.74 -3.32 -1.60
N PRO A 74 1.33 -2.17 -1.25
CA PRO A 74 0.90 -0.89 -1.80
C PRO A 74 0.92 -0.89 -3.34
N SER A 75 -0.20 -0.52 -3.95
CA SER A 75 -0.25 -0.27 -5.39
C SER A 75 0.57 0.96 -5.81
N PRO A 76 1.09 0.98 -7.05
CA PRO A 76 1.66 2.19 -7.64
C PRO A 76 0.63 3.33 -7.72
N PRO A 77 1.09 4.59 -7.83
CA PRO A 77 0.22 5.72 -8.12
C PRO A 77 -0.64 5.48 -9.36
N THR A 78 -1.92 5.88 -9.29
CA THR A 78 -2.87 5.74 -10.40
C THR A 78 -2.72 6.83 -11.46
N CYS A 79 -1.99 7.89 -11.14
CA CYS A 79 -1.68 8.99 -12.04
C CYS A 79 -0.19 8.97 -12.46
N GLY A 80 0.07 9.56 -13.62
CA GLY A 80 1.40 9.54 -14.23
C GLY A 80 1.75 8.19 -14.87
N ALA A 81 2.72 8.22 -15.78
CA ALA A 81 3.30 7.01 -16.36
C ALA A 81 4.66 6.73 -15.70
N PRO A 82 5.12 5.46 -15.67
CA PRO A 82 6.47 5.14 -15.23
C PRO A 82 7.48 5.83 -16.17
N LEU A 83 8.38 6.63 -15.60
CA LEU A 83 9.34 7.44 -16.38
C LEU A 83 10.59 6.65 -16.77
N CYS A 84 10.99 5.72 -15.91
CA CYS A 84 12.23 4.96 -16.02
C CYS A 84 11.95 3.47 -15.72
N PRO A 85 12.83 2.55 -16.15
CA PRO A 85 12.82 1.19 -15.63
C PRO A 85 12.94 1.19 -14.10
N VAL A 86 12.36 0.18 -13.45
CA VAL A 86 12.50 -0.01 -12.00
C VAL A 86 13.98 -0.10 -11.64
N VAL A 87 14.41 0.72 -10.68
CA VAL A 87 15.78 0.66 -10.13
C VAL A 87 15.91 -0.60 -9.28
N ASN A 88 16.81 -1.48 -9.64
CA ASN A 88 17.02 -2.76 -8.96
C ASN A 88 18.34 -2.75 -8.20
N VAL A 89 18.27 -3.01 -6.91
CA VAL A 89 19.42 -3.01 -6.03
C VAL A 89 19.55 -4.38 -5.37
N ASP A 90 20.81 -4.80 -5.21
CA ASP A 90 21.16 -6.05 -4.56
C ASP A 90 22.23 -5.80 -3.48
N CYS A 91 22.30 -6.65 -2.48
CA CYS A 91 23.35 -6.58 -1.47
C CYS A 91 24.37 -7.68 -1.74
N LEU A 92 25.56 -7.30 -2.18
CA LEU A 92 26.60 -8.28 -2.46
C LEU A 92 27.14 -8.89 -1.17
N ASP A 93 27.12 -10.22 -1.13
CA ASP A 93 27.45 -11.11 -0.02
C ASP A 93 28.71 -10.73 0.78
N GLY A 94 28.54 -10.56 2.08
CA GLY A 94 29.43 -11.17 3.07
C GLY A 94 28.83 -12.50 3.51
N GLU A 95 29.64 -13.49 3.94
CA GLU A 95 29.16 -14.82 4.38
C GLU A 95 28.16 -14.77 5.56
N ASP A 96 27.94 -13.59 6.14
CA ASP A 96 26.89 -13.27 7.09
C ASP A 96 25.95 -12.23 6.46
N HIS A 97 24.86 -12.69 5.83
CA HIS A 97 23.93 -11.84 5.08
C HIS A 97 23.15 -10.89 6.03
N PRO A 98 23.26 -9.56 5.89
CA PRO A 98 22.45 -8.61 6.64
C PRO A 98 20.98 -8.70 6.22
N THR A 99 20.07 -8.55 7.20
CA THR A 99 18.62 -8.69 7.02
C THR A 99 17.90 -7.39 6.70
N GLU A 100 18.55 -6.24 6.50
CA GLU A 100 17.85 -4.97 6.23
C GLU A 100 18.64 -4.08 5.27
N LEU A 101 17.97 -3.27 4.42
CA LEU A 101 18.64 -2.26 3.59
C LEU A 101 19.54 -1.32 4.43
N SER A 102 19.08 -0.99 5.64
CA SER A 102 19.79 -0.20 6.64
C SER A 102 21.12 -0.84 7.07
N THR A 103 21.17 -2.18 7.09
CA THR A 103 22.37 -2.95 7.44
C THR A 103 23.28 -3.16 6.23
N CYS A 104 22.73 -3.22 5.01
CA CYS A 104 23.53 -3.05 3.79
C CYS A 104 24.21 -1.66 3.75
N ARG A 105 23.51 -0.60 4.22
CA ARG A 105 24.03 0.78 4.28
C ARG A 105 25.20 0.95 5.25
N THR A 106 25.18 0.26 6.40
CA THR A 106 26.02 0.64 7.54
C THR A 106 27.01 -0.41 8.02
N GLN A 107 26.77 -1.71 7.77
CA GLN A 107 27.39 -2.72 8.63
C GLN A 107 28.05 -3.91 7.93
N TYR A 108 27.52 -4.43 6.80
CA TYR A 108 27.98 -5.75 6.33
C TYR A 108 28.15 -5.97 4.81
N GLY A 109 27.86 -4.99 3.93
CA GLY A 109 27.91 -5.25 2.48
C GLY A 109 28.21 -4.04 1.60
N THR A 110 28.55 -4.31 0.33
CA THR A 110 28.54 -3.30 -0.74
C THR A 110 27.20 -3.40 -1.45
N LEU A 111 26.39 -2.35 -1.34
CA LEU A 111 25.17 -2.24 -2.12
C LEU A 111 25.54 -2.15 -3.61
N ALA A 112 24.95 -3.01 -4.43
CA ALA A 112 25.19 -3.05 -5.86
C ALA A 112 23.92 -2.69 -6.61
N VAL A 113 23.98 -1.58 -7.33
CA VAL A 113 22.92 -1.22 -8.27
C VAL A 113 23.07 -2.14 -9.49
N THR A 114 22.08 -2.99 -9.72
CA THR A 114 22.14 -3.98 -10.82
C THR A 114 21.91 -3.32 -12.19
N ASN A 115 21.28 -2.14 -12.22
CA ASN A 115 20.96 -1.38 -13.43
C ASN A 115 21.24 0.13 -13.27
N PRO A 116 22.52 0.57 -13.25
CA PRO A 116 22.90 1.96 -12.95
C PRO A 116 22.35 3.01 -13.92
N ASP A 117 22.00 2.61 -15.15
CA ASP A 117 21.32 3.49 -16.11
C ASP A 117 19.90 3.88 -15.64
N ALA A 118 19.20 2.99 -14.93
CA ALA A 118 17.88 3.29 -14.36
C ALA A 118 17.97 4.33 -13.25
N VAL A 119 18.99 4.25 -12.38
CA VAL A 119 19.26 5.28 -11.35
C VAL A 119 19.55 6.62 -12.01
N THR A 120 20.38 6.61 -13.05
CA THR A 120 20.73 7.85 -13.78
C THR A 120 19.49 8.47 -14.45
N CYS A 121 18.62 7.64 -15.04
CA CYS A 121 17.32 8.07 -15.58
C CYS A 121 16.45 8.70 -14.48
N ALA A 122 16.31 8.02 -13.34
CA ALA A 122 15.46 8.45 -12.23
C ALA A 122 15.92 9.78 -11.63
N LEU A 123 17.22 9.91 -11.34
CA LEU A 123 17.80 11.16 -10.84
C LEU A 123 17.68 12.31 -11.86
N THR A 124 17.77 12.02 -13.15
CA THR A 124 17.52 13.01 -14.21
C THR A 124 16.07 13.48 -14.20
N ALA A 125 15.11 12.56 -14.08
CA ALA A 125 13.69 12.90 -13.99
C ALA A 125 13.37 13.74 -12.75
N LEU A 126 13.96 13.42 -11.59
CA LEU A 126 13.85 14.20 -10.35
C LEU A 126 14.42 15.61 -10.50
N ARG A 127 15.65 15.73 -11.03
CA ARG A 127 16.29 17.03 -11.31
C ARG A 127 15.42 17.89 -12.22
N ASP A 128 14.91 17.30 -13.29
CA ASP A 128 14.15 18.00 -14.32
C ASP A 128 12.66 18.17 -13.94
N ARG A 129 12.23 17.67 -12.77
CA ARG A 129 10.85 17.69 -12.27
C ARG A 129 9.88 17.13 -13.32
N THR A 130 10.26 16.04 -13.98
CA THR A 130 9.45 15.43 -15.05
C THR A 130 8.23 14.73 -14.45
N GLU A 131 7.03 15.14 -14.82
CA GLU A 131 5.77 14.55 -14.33
C GLU A 131 5.67 13.06 -14.68
N GLY A 132 5.35 12.22 -13.69
CA GLY A 132 5.29 10.76 -13.79
C GLY A 132 5.82 10.11 -12.51
N TYR A 133 6.05 8.80 -12.51
CA TYR A 133 6.58 8.13 -11.32
C TYR A 133 7.82 7.28 -11.58
N LEU A 134 8.60 7.12 -10.52
CA LEU A 134 9.85 6.37 -10.45
C LEU A 134 9.67 5.26 -9.42
N GLN A 135 10.26 4.10 -9.65
CA GLN A 135 10.17 2.95 -8.75
C GLN A 135 11.53 2.36 -8.48
N TRP A 136 11.68 1.80 -7.28
CA TRP A 136 12.81 0.96 -6.94
C TRP A 136 12.35 -0.32 -6.24
N GLU A 137 13.19 -1.31 -6.36
CA GLU A 137 13.10 -2.60 -5.69
C GLU A 137 14.51 -3.00 -5.24
N SER A 138 14.60 -3.47 -4.01
CA SER A 138 15.78 -4.08 -3.45
C SER A 138 15.38 -5.43 -2.89
N SER A 139 16.10 -6.47 -3.27
CA SER A 139 15.88 -7.82 -2.73
C SER A 139 17.23 -8.32 -2.21
N PRO A 140 17.69 -7.81 -1.06
CA PRO A 140 19.01 -8.14 -0.51
C PRO A 140 19.20 -9.65 -0.31
N HIS A 141 18.11 -10.40 -0.11
CA HIS A 141 18.07 -11.85 -0.13
C HIS A 141 16.63 -12.38 -0.17
N ASP A 142 16.47 -13.70 -0.18
CA ASP A 142 15.20 -14.43 -0.35
C ASP A 142 14.07 -14.13 0.64
N GLN A 143 14.36 -13.45 1.76
CA GLN A 143 13.39 -13.17 2.82
C GLN A 143 13.12 -11.69 3.02
N PHE A 144 13.89 -10.79 2.41
CA PHE A 144 13.76 -9.35 2.65
C PHE A 144 13.70 -8.65 1.32
N SER A 145 12.72 -7.77 1.16
CA SER A 145 12.63 -6.92 -0.01
C SER A 145 12.09 -5.56 0.39
N ASP A 146 12.74 -4.52 -0.10
CA ASP A 146 12.35 -3.12 0.07
C ASP A 146 11.93 -2.58 -1.28
N PHE A 147 10.88 -1.78 -1.28
CA PHE A 147 10.28 -1.23 -2.47
C PHE A 147 9.91 0.22 -2.22
N GLY A 148 9.69 0.96 -3.29
CA GLY A 148 9.09 2.27 -3.15
C GLY A 148 8.90 2.98 -4.47
N TYR A 149 8.28 4.15 -4.38
CA TYR A 149 8.15 5.06 -5.50
C TYR A 149 8.27 6.53 -5.09
N VAL A 150 8.59 7.36 -6.07
CA VAL A 150 8.39 8.81 -6.05
C VAL A 150 7.53 9.19 -7.25
N SER A 151 6.38 9.80 -7.01
CA SER A 151 5.44 10.30 -8.01
C SER A 151 5.54 11.81 -8.12
N ILE A 152 6.09 12.31 -9.22
CA ILE A 152 6.31 13.72 -9.49
C ILE A 152 5.04 14.30 -10.12
N LEU A 153 4.47 15.32 -9.48
CA LEU A 153 3.25 15.99 -9.90
C LEU A 153 3.55 17.13 -10.88
N ALA A 154 2.53 17.56 -11.63
CA ALA A 154 2.65 18.63 -12.62
C ALA A 154 3.08 19.99 -12.03
N ASP A 155 2.85 20.22 -10.74
CA ASP A 155 3.25 21.43 -10.02
C ASP A 155 4.68 21.36 -9.45
N GLY A 156 5.37 20.23 -9.60
CA GLY A 156 6.74 20.01 -9.16
C GLY A 156 6.88 19.44 -7.75
N ARG A 157 5.77 19.30 -7.00
CA ARG A 157 5.72 18.51 -5.76
C ARG A 157 5.78 17.02 -6.09
N ALA A 158 5.93 16.19 -5.06
CA ALA A 158 5.91 14.75 -5.24
C ALA A 158 5.29 14.01 -4.06
N VAL A 159 4.75 12.83 -4.36
CA VAL A 159 4.36 11.85 -3.34
C VAL A 159 5.39 10.73 -3.31
N GLY A 160 5.91 10.42 -2.13
CA GLY A 160 6.82 9.30 -1.92
C GLY A 160 6.20 8.27 -0.99
N ARG A 161 6.49 6.99 -1.25
CA ARG A 161 6.17 5.90 -0.34
C ARG A 161 7.24 4.82 -0.43
N ALA A 162 7.64 4.29 0.72
CA ALA A 162 8.44 3.07 0.82
C ALA A 162 7.65 1.97 1.53
N TRP A 163 7.96 0.72 1.22
CA TRP A 163 7.42 -0.43 1.94
C TRP A 163 8.41 -1.59 1.89
N TYR A 164 8.21 -2.55 2.78
CA TYR A 164 9.10 -3.68 2.97
C TYR A 164 8.31 -4.98 3.18
N ALA A 165 8.92 -6.07 2.75
CA ALA A 165 8.46 -7.44 2.96
C ALA A 165 9.58 -8.21 3.65
N HIS A 166 9.37 -8.56 4.92
CA HIS A 166 10.35 -9.23 5.78
C HIS A 166 9.78 -10.58 6.25
N ASP A 167 10.28 -11.69 5.73
CA ASP A 167 9.82 -13.05 5.99
C ASP A 167 8.31 -13.20 5.76
N LEU A 168 7.51 -13.20 6.85
CA LEU A 168 6.04 -13.27 6.81
C LEU A 168 5.37 -11.91 7.13
N GLY A 169 6.17 -10.88 7.40
CA GLY A 169 5.73 -9.54 7.72
C GLY A 169 5.77 -8.61 6.51
N LEU A 170 4.80 -7.71 6.43
CA LEU A 170 4.76 -6.63 5.46
C LEU A 170 4.55 -5.32 6.20
N GLY A 171 5.20 -4.26 5.76
CA GLY A 171 4.94 -2.94 6.28
C GLY A 171 5.13 -1.89 5.22
N ALA A 172 4.29 -0.87 5.25
CA ALA A 172 4.38 0.30 4.40
C ALA A 172 4.54 1.53 5.27
N GLU A 173 5.42 2.43 4.85
CA GLU A 173 5.51 3.76 5.43
C GLU A 173 4.34 4.62 4.95
N ASP A 174 4.19 5.78 5.58
CA ASP A 174 3.25 6.82 5.15
C ASP A 174 3.54 7.19 3.69
N ALA A 175 2.50 7.28 2.87
CA ALA A 175 2.60 7.95 1.58
C ALA A 175 2.50 9.45 1.83
N VAL A 176 3.60 10.19 1.63
CA VAL A 176 3.68 11.61 2.00
C VAL A 176 3.80 12.50 0.78
N LEU A 177 3.02 13.57 0.75
CA LEU A 177 3.14 14.68 -0.19
C LEU A 177 4.15 15.68 0.38
N ALA A 178 5.19 15.98 -0.40
CA ALA A 178 6.22 16.94 -0.06
C ALA A 178 6.75 17.66 -1.31
N GLU A 179 7.56 18.69 -1.09
CA GLU A 179 8.43 19.22 -2.13
C GLU A 179 9.56 18.23 -2.42
N LEU A 180 10.03 18.12 -3.66
CA LEU A 180 11.31 17.45 -3.89
C LEU A 180 12.48 18.35 -3.48
N ASP A 181 13.60 17.72 -3.18
CA ASP A 181 14.86 18.40 -2.91
C ASP A 181 15.30 19.37 -4.02
N PRO A 182 16.10 20.40 -3.69
CA PRO A 182 16.56 21.37 -4.68
C PRO A 182 17.29 20.72 -5.87
N VAL A 183 17.15 21.30 -7.06
CA VAL A 183 17.81 20.82 -8.30
C VAL A 183 19.31 20.58 -8.12
N MET A 184 20.00 21.44 -7.37
CA MET A 184 21.43 21.29 -7.10
C MET A 184 21.78 20.01 -6.33
N THR A 185 20.88 19.55 -5.44
CA THR A 185 21.06 18.26 -4.75
C THR A 185 21.12 17.13 -5.76
N PHE A 186 20.21 17.10 -6.74
CA PHE A 186 20.20 16.06 -7.76
C PHE A 186 21.36 16.18 -8.75
N ASP A 187 21.86 17.38 -9.04
CA ASP A 187 23.10 17.56 -9.81
C ASP A 187 24.31 16.96 -9.08
N ASP A 188 24.43 17.20 -7.77
CA ASP A 188 25.49 16.62 -6.94
C ASP A 188 25.37 15.10 -6.87
N CYS A 189 24.15 14.57 -6.75
CA CYS A 189 23.88 13.13 -6.81
C CYS A 189 24.29 12.54 -8.16
N LEU A 190 23.87 13.14 -9.29
CA LEU A 190 24.27 12.68 -10.63
C LEU A 190 25.79 12.70 -10.83
N ALA A 191 26.50 13.63 -10.19
CA ALA A 191 27.96 13.73 -10.23
C ALA A 191 28.66 12.73 -9.29
N ALA A 192 27.94 12.07 -8.37
CA ALA A 192 28.52 11.13 -7.44
C ALA A 192 29.06 9.89 -8.17
N ALA A 193 30.34 9.58 -7.93
CA ALA A 193 30.99 8.41 -8.51
C ALA A 193 30.48 7.08 -7.93
N ASP A 194 29.94 7.11 -6.71
CA ASP A 194 29.41 5.94 -6.02
C ASP A 194 27.93 5.73 -6.40
N GLU A 195 27.62 4.54 -6.90
CA GLU A 195 26.26 4.18 -7.31
C GLU A 195 25.31 4.06 -6.11
N THR A 196 25.83 3.70 -4.94
CA THR A 196 25.08 3.63 -3.69
C THR A 196 24.62 5.00 -3.26
N VAL A 197 25.51 6.01 -3.37
CA VAL A 197 25.16 7.41 -3.10
C VAL A 197 24.06 7.87 -4.06
N ARG A 198 24.19 7.54 -5.35
CA ARG A 198 23.16 7.86 -6.35
C ARG A 198 21.81 7.21 -6.05
N PHE A 199 21.81 5.94 -5.64
CA PHE A 199 20.59 5.23 -5.26
C PHE A 199 19.92 5.87 -4.04
N PHE A 200 20.65 6.17 -2.97
CA PHE A 200 20.05 6.78 -1.80
C PHE A 200 19.53 8.20 -2.07
N CYS A 201 20.13 8.95 -2.98
CA CYS A 201 19.52 10.21 -3.43
C CYS A 201 18.14 10.04 -4.11
N LEU A 202 17.88 8.89 -4.73
CA LEU A 202 16.55 8.58 -5.27
C LEU A 202 15.56 8.24 -4.15
N VAL A 203 15.99 7.44 -3.17
CA VAL A 203 15.14 7.04 -2.04
C VAL A 203 14.80 8.25 -1.16
N ASP A 204 15.78 9.11 -0.89
CA ASP A 204 15.66 10.31 -0.05
C ASP A 204 15.36 11.57 -0.91
N ALA A 205 14.57 11.44 -1.98
CA ALA A 205 14.36 12.55 -2.94
C ALA A 205 13.39 13.64 -2.47
N LEU A 206 12.59 13.36 -1.44
CA LEU A 206 11.65 14.32 -0.85
C LEU A 206 12.38 15.20 0.17
N ALA A 207 12.00 16.47 0.24
CA ALA A 207 12.44 17.35 1.31
C ALA A 207 11.85 16.89 2.67
N ASP A 208 12.55 17.19 3.75
CA ASP A 208 12.15 16.81 5.12
C ASP A 208 10.79 17.37 5.56
N GLU A 209 10.31 18.45 4.93
CA GLU A 209 9.03 19.08 5.26
C GLU A 209 7.87 18.37 4.55
N VAL A 210 7.18 17.51 5.29
CA VAL A 210 5.93 16.87 4.84
C VAL A 210 4.80 17.89 4.82
N ILE A 211 4.16 18.04 3.66
CA ILE A 211 2.98 18.90 3.47
C ILE A 211 1.74 18.17 3.98
N GLU A 212 1.55 16.92 3.56
CA GLU A 212 0.38 16.10 3.88
C GLU A 212 0.73 14.60 3.85
N VAL A 213 0.00 13.81 4.63
CA VAL A 213 0.04 12.35 4.57
C VAL A 213 -1.15 11.87 3.73
N CYS A 214 -0.89 11.36 2.53
CA CYS A 214 -1.90 10.90 1.58
C CYS A 214 -2.50 9.54 1.95
N ASP A 215 -1.68 8.65 2.50
CA ASP A 215 -2.11 7.35 3.01
C ASP A 215 -1.24 6.98 4.21
N ALA A 216 -1.87 6.56 5.30
CA ALA A 216 -1.15 6.20 6.50
C ALA A 216 -0.41 4.87 6.30
N GLY A 217 0.80 4.79 6.84
CA GLY A 217 1.57 3.57 6.91
C GLY A 217 0.89 2.51 7.77
N TRP A 218 1.28 1.27 7.53
CA TRP A 218 0.72 0.11 8.23
C TRP A 218 1.76 -0.99 8.35
N THR A 219 1.53 -1.90 9.29
CA THR A 219 2.35 -3.11 9.45
C THR A 219 1.45 -4.32 9.65
N ASN A 220 1.65 -5.35 8.85
CA ASN A 220 0.97 -6.63 8.96
C ASN A 220 2.00 -7.71 9.34
N SER A 221 1.99 -8.12 10.61
CA SER A 221 2.73 -9.30 11.05
C SER A 221 1.89 -10.53 10.68
N GLY A 222 2.24 -11.23 9.60
CA GLY A 222 1.57 -12.49 9.23
C GLY A 222 1.51 -13.43 10.44
N ALA A 223 0.29 -13.75 10.89
CA ALA A 223 0.02 -14.62 12.04
C ALA A 223 -0.03 -16.11 11.66
#